data_AF-A0A2N9JGY4-F1
#
_entry.id   AF-A0A2N9JGY4-F1
#
_cell.length_a   1.000
_cell.length_b   1.000
_cell.length_c   1.000
_cell.angle_alpha   90.00
_cell.angle_beta   90.00
_cell.angle_gamma   90.00
#
_symmetry.space_group_name_H-M   'P 1'
#
loop_
_entity.id
_entity.type
_entity.pdbx_description
1 polymer ?
#
loop_
_entity_poly.entity_id
_entity_poly.type
_entity_poly.pdbx_seq_one_letter_code
_entity_poly.pdbx_strand_id
1 'polypeptide(L)' 'MKNMWSIFLRIVALIAKYGKRAVDWCWANRNRIYDWIRNGMAVDWIINRILEILGLR' A
#
# COMPACT_ATOMS: atom_id res chain seq x y z
N MET A 1 2.94 -11.06 -13.82
CA MET A 1 3.50 -9.77 -13.35
C MET A 1 2.60 -8.54 -13.59
N LYS A 2 1.82 -8.44 -14.69
CA LYS A 2 0.95 -7.28 -14.99
C LYS A 2 -0.08 -6.92 -13.89
N ASN A 3 -0.42 -7.85 -12.99
CA ASN A 3 -1.42 -7.64 -11.93
C ASN A 3 -0.86 -6.89 -10.69
N MET A 4 0.35 -7.21 -10.22
CA MET A 4 0.88 -6.64 -8.96
C MET A 4 1.20 -5.15 -9.05
N TRP A 5 1.73 -4.70 -10.21
CA TRP A 5 2.01 -3.28 -10.44
C TRP A 5 0.73 -2.44 -10.40
N SER A 6 -0.33 -2.91 -11.06
CA SER A 6 -1.64 -2.24 -11.06
C SER A 6 -2.25 -2.18 -9.66
N ILE A 7 -2.20 -3.28 -8.90
CA ILE A 7 -2.70 -3.32 -7.51
C ILE A 7 -1.90 -2.37 -6.62
N PHE A 8 -0.57 -2.32 -6.75
CA PHE A 8 0.26 -1.41 -5.99
C PHE A 8 -0.05 0.07 -6.31
N LEU A 9 -0.19 0.43 -7.59
CA LEU A 9 -0.59 1.79 -7.96
C LEU A 9 -1.97 2.15 -7.43
N ARG A 10 -2.91 1.19 -7.40
CA ARG A 10 -4.22 1.38 -6.76
C ARG A 10 -4.09 1.65 -5.25
N ILE A 11 -3.23 0.92 -4.54
CA ILE A 11 -2.94 1.17 -3.12
C ILE A 11 -2.37 2.58 -2.92
N VAL A 12 -1.38 2.96 -3.73
CA VAL A 12 -0.77 4.31 -3.68
C VAL A 12 -1.81 5.40 -3.93
N ALA A 13 -2.68 5.23 -4.93
CA ALA A 13 -3.74 6.18 -5.23
C ALA A 13 -4.75 6.33 -4.07
N LEU A 14 -5.14 5.23 -3.44
CA LEU A 14 -6.07 5.24 -2.31
C LEU A 14 -5.46 5.86 -1.06
N ILE A 15 -4.16 5.64 -0.82
CA ILE A 15 -3.48 6.19 0.35
C ILE A 15 -3.09 7.67 0.21
N ALA A 16 -3.11 8.21 -1.02
CA ALA A 16 -2.70 9.58 -1.30
C ALA A 16 -3.50 10.63 -0.50
N LYS A 17 -4.77 10.34 -0.16
CA LYS A 17 -5.60 11.21 0.69
C LYS A 17 -5.05 11.41 2.12
N TYR A 18 -4.18 10.52 2.59
CA TYR A 18 -3.51 10.62 3.89
C TYR A 18 -2.18 11.41 3.83
N GLY A 19 -1.86 11.97 2.66
CA GLY A 19 -0.74 12.88 2.48
C GLY A 19 0.55 12.23 1.97
N LYS A 20 1.52 13.11 1.65
CA LYS A 20 2.79 12.72 0.99
C LYS A 20 3.57 11.67 1.77
N ARG A 21 3.58 11.74 3.10
CA ARG A 21 4.27 10.76 3.96
C ARG A 21 3.79 9.33 3.73
N ALA A 22 2.48 9.12 3.53
CA ALA A 22 1.92 7.80 3.28
C ALA A 22 2.31 7.28 1.88
N VAL A 23 2.27 8.15 0.88
CA VAL A 23 2.70 7.83 -0.49
C VAL A 23 4.19 7.46 -0.52
N ASP A 24 5.05 8.28 0.09
CA ASP A 24 6.49 8.05 0.15
C ASP A 24 6.80 6.71 0.84
N TRP A 25 6.08 6.38 1.92
CA TRP A 25 6.24 5.11 2.61
C TRP A 25 5.92 3.92 1.71
N CYS A 26 4.84 3.98 0.91
CA CYS A 26 4.51 2.93 -0.05
C CYS A 26 5.61 2.70 -1.08
N TRP A 27 6.18 3.78 -1.62
CA TRP A 27 7.27 3.68 -2.59
C TRP A 27 8.55 3.10 -1.99
N ALA A 28 8.88 3.49 -0.75
CA ALA A 28 10.03 2.98 -0.02
C ALA A 28 9.88 1.50 0.41
N ASN A 29 8.65 1.04 0.65
CA ASN A 29 8.36 -0.31 1.15
C ASN A 29 7.68 -1.22 0.10
N ARG A 30 7.91 -0.96 -1.18
CA ARG A 30 7.24 -1.63 -2.31
C ARG A 30 7.31 -3.16 -2.25
N ASN A 31 8.47 -3.72 -1.92
CA ASN A 31 8.66 -5.18 -1.83
C ASN A 31 7.75 -5.79 -0.76
N ARG A 32 7.62 -5.13 0.39
CA ARG A 32 6.72 -5.57 1.47
C ARG A 32 5.27 -5.58 1.03
N ILE A 33 4.84 -4.55 0.29
CA ILE A 33 3.48 -4.49 -0.28
C ILE A 33 3.29 -5.58 -1.34
N TYR A 34 4.30 -5.86 -2.18
CA TYR A 34 4.24 -6.97 -3.12
C TYR A 34 4.14 -8.33 -2.45
N ASP A 35 4.80 -8.53 -1.32
CA ASP A 35 4.67 -9.78 -0.57
C ASP A 35 3.26 -9.95 -0.01
N TRP A 36 2.64 -8.88 0.51
CA TRP A 36 1.23 -8.93 0.91
C TRP A 36 0.28 -9.22 -0.26
N ILE A 37 0.50 -8.59 -1.42
CA ILE A 37 -0.29 -8.86 -2.63
C ILE A 37 -0.10 -10.32 -3.07
N ARG A 38 1.14 -10.83 -3.05
CA ARG A 38 1.44 -12.21 -3.41
C ARG A 38 0.79 -13.21 -2.46
N ASN A 39 0.69 -12.87 -1.18
CA ASN A 39 0.03 -13.67 -0.15
C ASN A 39 -1.51 -13.55 -0.18
N GLY A 40 -2.08 -12.82 -1.15
CA GLY A 40 -3.53 -12.72 -1.33
C GLY A 40 -4.22 -11.78 -0.35
N MET A 41 -3.48 -10.88 0.31
CA MET A 41 -4.08 -9.90 1.21
C MET A 41 -4.95 -8.92 0.43
N ALA A 42 -6.13 -8.60 1.00
CA ALA A 42 -7.05 -7.66 0.40
C ALA A 42 -6.51 -6.21 0.43
N VAL A 43 -6.91 -5.39 -0.55
CA VAL A 43 -6.39 -4.01 -0.73
C VAL A 43 -6.73 -3.12 0.48
N ASP A 44 -7.94 -3.25 1.02
CA ASP A 44 -8.41 -2.55 2.22
C ASP A 44 -7.60 -2.95 3.45
N TRP A 45 -7.31 -4.26 3.62
CA TRP A 45 -6.44 -4.73 4.69
C TRP A 45 -5.03 -4.12 4.59
N ILE A 46 -4.47 -4.08 3.38
CA ILE A 46 -3.14 -3.49 3.15
C ILE A 46 -3.16 -2.00 3.51
N ILE A 47 -4.17 -1.25 3.08
CA ILE A 47 -4.30 0.18 3.41
C ILE A 47 -4.36 0.37 4.92
N ASN A 48 -5.24 -0.35 5.62
CA ASN A 48 -5.38 -0.25 7.08
C ASN A 48 -4.06 -0.58 7.78
N ARG A 49 -3.36 -1.62 7.34
CA ARG A 49 -2.04 -1.97 7.88
C ARG A 49 -1.00 -0.86 7.70
N ILE A 50 -1.01 -0.16 6.57
CA ILE A 50 -0.10 0.97 6.34
C ILE A 50 -0.46 2.15 7.25
N LEU A 51 -1.75 2.44 7.42
CA LEU A 51 -2.20 3.51 8.32
C LEU A 51 -1.82 3.22 9.78
N GLU A 52 -2.00 1.99 10.25
CA GLU A 52 -1.54 1.52 11.56
C GLU A 52 -0.03 1.74 11.75
N ILE A 53 0.79 1.33 10.77
CA ILE A 53 2.26 1.49 10.80
C ILE A 53 2.65 2.97 10.89
N LEU A 54 1.92 3.84 10.20
CA LEU A 54 2.21 5.27 10.15
C LEU A 54 1.57 6.07 11.29
N GLY A 55 0.71 5.46 12.10
CA GLY A 55 -0.08 6.14 13.13
C GLY A 55 -1.12 7.10 12.56
N LEU A 56 -1.67 6.80 11.39
CA LEU A 56 -2.71 7.60 10.71
C LEU A 56 -4.09 6.98 10.93
N ARG A 57 -5.15 7.79 10.97
CA ARG A 57 -6.55 7.37 11.09
C ARG A 57 -7.36 7.89 9.90
#